data_AF-A0A1I5P2Y4-F1
#
_entry.id   AF-A0A1I5P2Y4-F1
#
_cell.length_a   1.000
_cell.length_b   1.000
_cell.length_c   1.000
_cell.angle_alpha   90.00
_cell.angle_beta   90.00
_cell.angle_gamma   90.00
#
_symmetry.space_group_name_H-M   'P 1'
#
loop_
_entity.id
_entity.type
_entity.pdbx_description
1 polymer ?
#
loop_
_entity_poly.entity_id
_entity_poly.type
_entity_poly.pdbx_seq_one_letter_code
_entity_poly.pdbx_strand_id
1 'polypeptide(L)' 'MIDSGLGIIRIAALSLLMSAPAAAHTPQQPPHQLFGEGDLKLESGEAIKDFSISYVTHGTLDADNSNAILMVTAISETGG' A
#
# COMPACT_ATOMS: atom_id res chain seq x y z
N MET A 1 36.93 -38.17 -24.27
CA MET A 1 36.75 -37.91 -22.84
C MET A 1 36.38 -36.44 -22.70
N ILE A 2 35.10 -36.13 -22.88
CA ILE A 2 34.57 -34.77 -23.04
C ILE A 2 34.06 -34.25 -21.70
N ASP A 3 34.73 -33.20 -21.20
CA ASP A 3 34.21 -32.08 -20.40
C ASP A 3 32.96 -32.30 -19.53
N SER A 4 32.95 -33.36 -18.71
CA SER A 4 31.83 -33.63 -17.80
C SER A 4 31.77 -32.63 -16.63
N GLY A 5 32.89 -31.96 -16.30
CA GLY A 5 32.95 -30.96 -15.23
C GLY A 5 32.39 -29.60 -15.60
N LEU A 6 32.60 -29.14 -16.85
CA LEU A 6 32.16 -27.82 -17.29
C LEU A 6 30.64 -27.75 -17.49
N GLY A 7 30.02 -28.87 -17.91
CA GLY A 7 28.57 -28.97 -18.09
C GLY A 7 27.79 -28.87 -16.79
N ILE A 8 28.29 -29.47 -15.70
CA ILE A 8 27.60 -29.45 -14.39
C ILE A 8 27.66 -28.05 -13.76
N ILE A 9 28.79 -27.34 -13.91
CA ILE A 9 28.94 -25.96 -13.42
C ILE A 9 27.99 -25.01 -14.17
N ARG A 10 27.82 -25.19 -15.48
CA ARG A 10 26.90 -24.39 -16.31
C ARG A 10 25.43 -24.60 -15.91
N ILE A 11 25.04 -25.84 -15.62
CA ILE A 11 23.66 -26.17 -15.22
C ILE A 11 23.36 -25.64 -13.80
N ALA A 12 24.30 -25.78 -12.87
CA ALA A 12 24.14 -25.23 -11.51
C ALA A 12 24.03 -23.69 -11.52
N ALA A 13 24.83 -23.01 -12.35
CA ALA A 13 24.76 -21.56 -12.51
C ALA A 13 23.45 -21.08 -13.14
N LEU A 14 22.90 -21.84 -14.11
CA LEU A 14 21.60 -21.51 -14.74
C LEU A 14 20.42 -21.71 -13.78
N SER A 15 20.52 -22.71 -12.90
CA SER A 15 19.50 -23.01 -11.89
C SER A 15 19.39 -21.91 -10.83
N LEU A 16 20.53 -21.32 -10.46
CA LEU A 16 20.60 -20.27 -9.43
C LEU A 16 19.99 -18.93 -9.90
N LEU A 17 19.96 -18.67 -11.21
CA LEU A 17 19.36 -17.46 -11.79
C LEU A 17 17.82 -17.50 -11.83
N MET A 18 17.21 -18.68 -11.74
CA MET A 18 15.74 -18.84 -11.80
C MET A 18 15.05 -18.80 -10.44
N SER A 19 15.82 -18.71 -9.34
CA SER A 19 15.28 -18.62 -7.97
C SER A 19 15.18 -17.18 -7.45
N ALA A 20 15.41 -16.17 -8.29
CA ALA A 20 15.14 -14.79 -7.92
C ALA A 20 13.63 -14.65 -7.70
N PRO A 21 13.15 -14.26 -6.50
CA PRO A 21 11.74 -13.96 -6.32
C PRO A 21 11.40 -12.84 -7.29
N ALA A 22 10.49 -13.10 -8.22
CA ALA A 22 9.88 -12.04 -8.98
C ALA A 22 9.18 -11.14 -7.97
N ALA A 23 9.76 -9.97 -7.69
CA ALA A 23 9.06 -8.89 -7.00
C ALA A 23 7.98 -8.40 -7.98
N ALA A 24 6.87 -9.13 -8.03
CA ALA A 24 5.63 -8.64 -8.60
C ALA A 24 5.23 -7.44 -7.75
N HIS A 25 5.60 -6.24 -8.20
CA HIS A 25 5.20 -5.00 -7.56
C HIS A 25 3.68 -4.91 -7.71
N THR A 26 2.96 -5.30 -6.67
CA THR A 26 1.60 -4.82 -6.46
C THR A 26 1.69 -3.31 -6.20
N PRO A 27 0.68 -2.50 -6.59
CA PRO A 27 0.58 -1.14 -6.07
C PRO A 27 0.46 -1.28 -4.56
N GLN A 28 1.57 -1.13 -3.84
CA GLN A 28 1.56 -1.15 -2.40
C GLN A 28 0.79 0.11 -2.00
N GLN A 29 -0.49 -0.05 -1.65
CA GLN A 29 -1.29 1.06 -1.19
C GLN A 29 -0.59 1.64 0.04
N PRO A 30 -0.47 2.97 0.15
CA PRO A 30 0.10 3.56 1.35
C PRO A 30 -0.70 3.06 2.56
N PRO A 31 -0.02 2.83 3.70
CA PRO A 31 -0.70 2.33 4.88
C PRO A 31 -1.80 3.30 5.30
N HIS A 32 -2.90 2.75 5.81
CA HIS A 32 -3.97 3.55 6.40
C HIS A 32 -3.41 4.40 7.55
N GLN A 33 -3.79 5.67 7.54
CA GLN A 33 -3.49 6.64 8.57
C GLN A 33 -4.76 6.93 9.37
N LEU A 34 -4.60 7.26 10.65
CA LEU A 34 -5.69 7.70 11.51
C LEU A 34 -5.52 9.17 11.87
N PHE A 35 -6.58 9.94 11.70
CA PHE A 35 -6.69 11.29 12.22
C PHE A 35 -7.74 11.30 13.33
N GLY A 36 -7.29 11.54 14.57
CA GLY A 36 -8.17 11.62 15.73
C GLY A 36 -8.70 13.04 15.94
N GLU A 37 -10.02 13.20 15.85
CA GLU A 37 -10.71 14.48 16.09
C GLU A 37 -11.11 14.64 17.57
N GLY A 38 -11.13 13.53 18.33
CA GLY A 38 -11.59 13.51 19.72
C GLY A 38 -13.12 13.38 19.79
N ASP A 39 -13.77 14.12 20.67
CA ASP A 39 -15.23 14.04 20.81
C ASP A 39 -15.96 14.74 19.65
N LEU A 40 -16.54 13.96 18.72
CA LEU A 40 -17.33 14.50 17.61
C LEU A 40 -18.78 14.76 18.05
N LYS A 41 -19.18 16.03 18.12
CA LYS A 41 -20.57 16.42 18.36
C LYS A 41 -21.41 16.24 17.11
N LEU A 42 -22.50 15.50 17.25
CA LEU A 42 -23.48 15.29 16.20
C LEU A 42 -24.50 16.43 16.18
N GLU A 43 -25.17 16.60 15.03
CA GLU A 43 -26.26 17.58 14.88
C GLU A 43 -27.43 17.30 15.84
N SER A 44 -27.60 16.05 16.27
CA SER A 44 -28.57 15.64 17.30
C SER A 44 -28.24 16.14 18.71
N GLY A 45 -27.01 16.62 18.94
CA GLY A 45 -26.49 17.05 20.25
C GLY A 45 -25.77 15.95 21.04
N GLU A 46 -25.82 14.69 20.60
CA GLU A 46 -24.99 13.62 21.15
C GLU A 46 -23.52 13.77 20.73
N ALA A 47 -22.59 13.14 21.44
CA ALA A 47 -21.18 13.11 21.09
C ALA A 47 -20.67 11.68 20.91
N ILE A 48 -19.99 11.42 19.79
CA ILE A 48 -19.16 10.22 19.61
C ILE A 48 -17.83 10.48 20.31
N LYS A 49 -17.49 9.64 21.29
CA LYS A 49 -16.23 9.74 22.04
C LYS A 49 -15.07 9.20 21.22
N ASP A 50 -13.92 9.88 21.31
CA ASP A 50 -12.66 9.45 20.69
C ASP A 50 -12.77 9.13 19.18
N PHE A 51 -13.54 9.93 18.45
CA PHE A 51 -13.76 9.79 17.01
C PHE A 51 -12.47 9.95 16.21
N SER A 52 -12.29 9.08 15.20
CA SER A 52 -11.15 9.09 14.29
C SER A 52 -11.57 8.77 12.87
N ILE A 53 -10.88 9.37 11.89
CA ILE A 53 -11.05 9.11 10.45
C ILE A 53 -9.86 8.31 9.95
N SER A 54 -10.14 7.18 9.27
CA SER A 54 -9.13 6.44 8.51
C SER A 54 -9.02 7.02 7.10
N TYR A 55 -7.79 7.29 6.66
CA TYR A 55 -7.54 7.84 5.33
C TYR A 55 -6.22 7.32 4.74
N VAL A 56 -6.08 7.50 3.42
CA VAL A 56 -4.85 7.28 2.67
C VAL A 56 -4.60 8.51 1.81
N THR A 57 -3.36 8.97 1.75
CA THR A 57 -2.96 10.07 0.87
C THR A 57 -2.19 9.52 -0.32
N HIS A 58 -2.58 9.95 -1.52
CA HIS A 58 -1.85 9.69 -2.75
C HIS A 58 -1.28 11.01 -3.29
N GLY A 59 0.04 11.04 -3.53
CA GLY A 59 0.75 12.24 -3.96
C GLY A 59 1.24 13.11 -2.79
N THR A 60 1.51 14.38 -3.09
CA THR A 60 2.09 15.35 -2.13
C THR A 60 1.44 16.71 -2.36
N LEU A 61 1.17 17.44 -1.28
CA LEU A 61 0.66 18.80 -1.34
C LEU A 61 1.72 19.74 -1.95
N ASP A 62 1.27 20.76 -2.67
CA ASP A 62 2.10 21.90 -3.03
C ASP A 62 2.34 22.82 -1.82
N ALA A 63 3.15 23.86 -2.01
CA ALA A 63 3.57 24.73 -0.91
C ALA A 63 2.43 25.54 -0.27
N ASP A 64 1.35 25.79 -1.01
CA ASP A 64 0.15 26.50 -0.55
C ASP A 64 -1.02 25.56 -0.22
N ASN A 65 -0.83 24.24 -0.36
CA ASN A 65 -1.84 23.19 -0.16
C ASN A 65 -3.09 23.37 -1.04
N SER A 66 -2.94 23.96 -2.23
CA SER A 66 -4.03 24.28 -3.14
C SER A 66 -4.48 23.11 -4.04
N ASN A 67 -3.71 22.02 -4.06
CA ASN A 67 -3.94 20.85 -4.90
C ASN A 67 -4.63 19.65 -4.21
N ALA A 68 -5.22 19.85 -3.04
CA ALA A 68 -5.91 18.77 -2.32
C ALA A 68 -7.21 18.35 -3.03
N ILE A 69 -7.37 17.04 -3.25
CA ILE A 69 -8.60 16.44 -3.79
C ILE A 69 -9.14 15.44 -2.77
N LEU A 70 -10.41 15.58 -2.39
CA LEU A 70 -11.09 14.66 -1.49
C LEU A 70 -11.83 13.59 -2.30
N MET A 71 -11.44 12.33 -2.13
CA MET A 71 -12.19 11.18 -2.63
C MET A 71 -13.05 10.62 -1.49
N VAL A 72 -14.34 10.40 -1.75
CA VAL A 72 -15.30 9.88 -0.76
C VAL A 72 -15.82 8.52 -1.23
N THR A 73 -15.93 7.56 -0.32
CA THR A 73 -16.46 6.23 -0.60
C THR A 73 -17.98 6.25 -0.74
N ALA A 74 -18.52 5.47 -1.66
CA ALA A 74 -19.96 5.22 -1.73
C ALA A 74 -20.40 4.22 -0.66
N ILE A 75 -21.69 4.24 -0.32
CA ILE A 75 -22.30 3.21 0.53
C ILE A 75 -22.24 1.84 -0.19
N SER A 76 -21.76 0.81 0.51
CA SER A 76 -21.53 -0.57 0.01
C SER A 76 -20.29 -0.83 -0.84
N GLU A 77 -19.15 -0.21 -0.54
CA GLU A 77 -17.86 -0.84 -0.86
C GLU A 77 -17.48 -1.85 0.23
N THR A 78 -17.56 -3.14 -0.08
CA THR A 78 -16.81 -4.18 0.63
C THR A 78 -15.45 -4.30 -0.05
N GLY A 79 -14.42 -3.65 0.51
CA GLY A 79 -13.05 -3.73 0.01
C GLY A 79 -12.57 -5.19 -0.08
N GLY A 80 -12.08 -5.56 -1.26
CA GLY A 80 -11.32 -6.77 -1.53
C GLY A 80 -10.00 -6.41 -2.17
#